data_AF-Q2V8J1-F1
#
_entry.id   AF-Q2V8J1-F1
#
_cell.length_a   1.000
_cell.length_b   1.000
_cell.length_c   1.000
_cell.angle_alpha   90.00
_cell.angle_beta   90.00
_cell.angle_gamma   90.00
#
_symmetry.space_group_name_H-M   'P 1'
#
loop_
_entity.id
_entity.type
_entity.pdbx_description
1 polymer ?
#
loop_
_entity_poly.entity_id
_entity_poly.type
_entity_poly.pdbx_seq_one_letter_code
_entity_poly.pdbx_strand_id
1 'polypeptide(L)' 'GIQVNDPRVKEIAEFALKQHAEQNLILAGVDAGQIVMGIPKWNNYYNLIISAKHSSHEFSKFYNVVVLETA' A
#
# COMPACT_ATOMS: atom_id res chain seq x y z
N GLY A 1 14.39 -1.99 4.57
CA GLY A 1 13.24 -1.06 4.63
C GLY A 1 12.90 -0.61 3.24
N ILE A 2 11.65 -0.21 2.98
CA ILE A 2 11.22 0.26 1.67
C ILE A 2 11.48 1.76 1.51
N GLN A 3 11.76 2.23 0.30
CA GLN A 3 11.75 3.66 0.01
C GLN A 3 10.30 4.08 -0.27
N VAL A 4 9.66 4.76 0.68
CA VAL A 4 8.24 5.15 0.58
C VAL A 4 7.94 6.09 -0.61
N ASN A 5 8.96 6.79 -1.11
CA ASN A 5 8.87 7.67 -2.28
C ASN A 5 9.15 6.95 -3.61
N ASP A 6 9.42 5.64 -3.58
CA ASP A 6 9.59 4.84 -4.80
C ASP A 6 8.26 4.78 -5.56
N PRO A 7 8.24 5.15 -6.86
CA PRO A 7 7.03 5.11 -7.68
C PRO A 7 6.31 3.76 -7.65
N ARG A 8 7.05 2.64 -7.56
CA ARG A 8 6.49 1.29 -7.49
C ARG A 8 5.70 1.07 -6.21
N VAL A 9 6.16 1.64 -5.10
CA VAL A 9 5.51 1.51 -3.78
C VAL A 9 4.20 2.28 -3.77
N LYS A 10 4.18 3.45 -4.39
CA LYS A 10 2.96 4.24 -4.57
C LYS A 10 1.95 3.50 -5.44
N GLU A 11 2.38 2.90 -6.55
CA GLU A 11 1.53 2.09 -7.43
C GLU A 11 0.88 0.92 -6.67
N ILE A 12 1.65 0.22 -5.85
CA ILE A 12 1.17 -0.91 -5.04
C ILE A 12 0.14 -0.44 -3.99
N ALA A 13 0.37 0.69 -3.34
CA ALA A 13 -0.58 1.27 -2.40
C ALA A 13 -1.90 1.69 -3.07
N GLU A 14 -1.83 2.28 -4.27
CA GLU A 14 -3.01 2.62 -5.08
C GLU A 14 -3.77 1.37 -5.52
N PHE A 15 -3.06 0.30 -5.91
CA PHE A 15 -3.66 -0.99 -6.23
C PHE A 15 -4.40 -1.59 -5.03
N ALA A 16 -3.80 -1.58 -3.84
CA ALA A 16 -4.42 -2.09 -2.63
C ALA A 16 -5.76 -1.38 -2.32
N LEU A 17 -5.79 -0.05 -2.45
CA LEU A 17 -7.01 0.74 -2.25
C LEU A 17 -8.09 0.41 -3.28
N LYS A 18 -7.71 0.29 -4.55
CA LYS A 18 -8.65 -0.05 -5.62
C LYS A 18 -9.26 -1.44 -5.45
N GLN A 19 -8.47 -2.41 -4.97
CA GLN A 19 -8.98 -3.76 -4.71
C GLN A 19 -9.87 -3.82 -3.46
N HIS A 20 -9.58 -3.00 -2.45
CA HIS A 20 -10.39 -2.88 -1.24
C HIS A 20 -11.63 -1.98 -1.43
N ALA A 21 -12.22 -1.98 -2.64
CA ALA A 21 -13.19 -1.03 -3.20
C ALA A 21 -14.45 -0.68 -2.37
N GLU A 22 -14.67 -1.30 -1.21
CA GLU A 22 -15.85 -1.09 -0.37
C GLU A 22 -15.90 0.31 0.29
N GLN A 23 -14.78 1.05 0.34
CA GLN A 23 -14.69 2.25 1.19
C GLN A 23 -14.46 3.60 0.47
N ASN A 24 -14.38 3.68 -0.86
CA ASN A 24 -14.10 4.94 -1.59
C ASN A 24 -12.94 5.76 -0.97
N LEU A 25 -11.86 5.08 -0.59
CA LEU A 25 -10.73 5.73 0.05
C LEU A 25 -9.85 6.45 -0.98
N ILE A 26 -9.39 7.65 -0.61
CA ILE A 26 -8.41 8.44 -1.33
C ILE A 26 -7.06 8.24 -0.65
N LEU A 27 -6.05 7.79 -1.40
CA LEU A 27 -4.69 7.66 -0.91
C LEU A 27 -4.10 9.04 -0.60
N ALA A 28 -3.65 9.25 0.64
CA ALA A 28 -2.92 10.43 1.04
C ALA A 28 -1.39 10.20 0.99
N GLY A 29 -0.92 9.00 1.29
CA GLY A 29 0.51 8.66 1.23
C GLY A 29 0.84 7.26 1.74
N VAL A 30 2.12 6.89 1.60
CA VAL A 30 2.71 5.69 2.20
C VAL A 30 3.65 6.17 3.30
N ASP A 31 3.42 5.73 4.52
CA ASP A 31 4.13 6.23 5.71
C ASP A 31 5.26 5.30 6.12
N ALA A 32 5.08 4.00 5.94
CA ALA A 32 6.09 2.99 6.21
C ALA A 32 5.85 1.73 5.38
N GLY A 33 6.86 0.89 5.26
CA GLY A 33 6.66 -0.43 4.69
C GLY A 33 7.91 -1.29 4.64
N GLN A 34 7.65 -2.55 4.31
CA GLN A 34 8.67 -3.57 4.11
C GLN A 34 8.31 -4.42 2.89
N ILE A 35 9.34 -4.78 2.14
CA ILE A 35 9.26 -5.83 1.13
C ILE A 35 9.70 -7.10 1.82
N VAL A 36 8.84 -8.10 1.81
CA VAL A 36 9.23 -9.44 2.21
C VAL A 36 9.47 -10.24 0.94
N MET A 37 10.75 -10.44 0.67
CA MET A 37 11.18 -11.23 -0.47
C MET A 37 10.91 -12.71 -0.18
N GLY A 38 10.26 -13.37 -1.13
CA GLY A 38 10.11 -14.81 -1.09
C GLY A 38 11.46 -15.51 -1.18
N ILE A 39 11.61 -16.69 -0.55
CA ILE A 39 12.67 -17.67 -0.88
C ILE A 39 12.61 -17.91 -2.41
N PRO A 40 13.71 -18.23 -3.16
CA PRO A 40 13.88 -17.99 -4.61
C PRO A 40 12.84 -18.48 -5.65
N LYS A 41 11.65 -18.90 -5.25
CA LYS A 41 10.49 -19.28 -6.09
C LYS A 41 9.16 -18.77 -5.53
N TRP A 42 9.17 -17.95 -4.48
CA TRP A 42 7.97 -17.42 -3.84
C TRP A 42 7.75 -15.98 -4.29
N ASN A 43 6.48 -15.62 -4.45
CA ASN A 43 6.06 -14.26 -4.76
C ASN A 43 6.51 -13.30 -3.64
N ASN A 44 6.97 -12.12 -4.02
CA ASN A 44 7.25 -11.06 -3.06
C ASN A 44 5.93 -10.51 -2.53
N TYR A 45 5.91 -10.08 -1.28
CA TYR A 45 4.79 -9.31 -0.78
C TYR A 45 5.24 -8.02 -0.10
N TYR A 46 4.39 -7.02 -0.23
CA TYR A 46 4.59 -5.68 0.30
C TYR A 46 3.64 -5.53 1.47
N ASN A 47 4.20 -5.20 2.63
CA ASN A 47 3.44 -4.88 3.83
C ASN A 47 3.63 -3.38 4.10
N LEU A 48 2.61 -2.58 3.81
CA LEU A 48 2.67 -1.12 3.80
C LEU A 48 1.71 -0.55 4.83
N ILE A 49 2.17 0.48 5.55
CA ILE A 49 1.32 1.40 6.30
C ILE A 49 1.05 2.60 5.40
N ILE A 50 -0.22 2.86 5.15
CA ILE A 50 -0.66 3.94 4.29
C ILE A 50 -1.60 4.88 5.04
N SER A 51 -1.62 6.13 4.61
CA SER A 51 -2.59 7.12 5.04
C SER A 51 -3.67 7.25 3.96
N ALA A 52 -4.93 7.10 4.34
CA ALA A 52 -6.07 7.29 3.45
C ALA A 52 -7.24 8.00 4.13
N LYS A 53 -8.15 8.58 3.33
CA LYS A 53 -9.34 9.32 3.80
C LYS A 53 -10.49 9.20 2.82
N HIS A 54 -11.74 9.35 3.27
CA HIS A 54 -12.91 9.27 2.38
C HIS A 54 -13.15 10.56 1.59
N SER A 55 -12.75 11.71 2.13
CA SER A 55 -12.98 13.02 1.52
C SER A 55 -11.81 13.98 1.77
N SER A 56 -11.73 15.07 0.99
CA SER A 56 -10.68 16.09 1.13
C SER A 56 -10.67 16.76 2.50
N HIS A 57 -11.83 16.85 3.15
CA HIS A 57 -12.07 17.58 4.40
C HIS A 57 -11.94 16.71 5.67
N GLU A 58 -11.62 15.43 5.53
CA GLU A 58 -11.39 14.52 6.65
C GLU A 58 -9.91 14.34 6.96
N PHE A 59 -9.63 13.99 8.21
CA PHE A 59 -8.31 13.53 8.62
C PHE A 59 -7.99 12.17 8.00
N SER A 60 -6.73 11.99 7.62
CA SER A 60 -6.24 10.68 7.19
C SER A 60 -6.13 9.73 8.38
N LYS A 61 -6.49 8.47 8.13
CA LYS A 61 -6.25 7.35 9.05
C LYS A 61 -5.17 6.45 8.49
N PHE A 62 -4.50 5.74 9.38
CA PHE A 62 -3.54 4.71 8.99
C PHE A 62 -4.25 3.38 8.70
N TYR A 63 -3.85 2.75 7.61
CA TYR A 63 -4.29 1.42 7.21
C TYR A 63 -3.06 0.56 6.98
N ASN A 64 -3.16 -0.71 7.38
CA ASN A 64 -2.16 -1.70 7.03
C ASN A 64 -2.65 -2.48 5.80
N VAL A 65 -1.85 -2.53 4.74
CA VAL A 65 -2.16 -3.27 3.52
C VAL A 65 -1.06 -4.29 3.21
N VAL A 66 -1.48 -5.49 2.82
CA VAL A 66 -0.58 -6.55 2.38
C VAL A 66 -0.91 -6.89 0.93
N VAL A 67 0.06 -6.71 0.05
CA VAL A 67 -0.10 -6.92 -1.40
C VAL A 67 0.90 -7.96 -1.88
N LEU A 68 0.39 -8.99 -2.55
CA LEU A 68 1.21 -10.01 -3.20
C LEU A 68 1.55 -9.57 -4.63
N GLU A 69 2.83 -9.57 -4.98
CA GLU A 69 3.31 -9.35 -6.34
C GLU A 69 3.49 -10.72 -7.02
N THR A 70 2.59 -11.04 -7.95
CA THR A 70 2.66 -12.25 -8.76
C THR A 70 3.44 -11.97 -10.05
N ALA A 71 4.39 -12.86 -10.37
CA ALA A 71 5.15 -12.84 -11.64
C ALA A 71 4.29 -13.23 -12.85
#